data_AF-A0A3D4XTU0-F1
#
_entry.id   AF-A0A3D4XTU0-F1
#
_cell.length_a   1.000
_cell.length_b   1.000
_cell.length_c   1.000
_cell.angle_alpha   90.00
_cell.angle_beta   90.00
_cell.angle_gamma   90.00
#
_symmetry.space_group_name_H-M   'P 1'
#
loop_
_entity.id
_entity.type
_entity.pdbx_description
1 polymer ?
#
loop_
_entity_poly.entity_id
_entity_poly.type
_entity_poly.pdbx_seq_one_letter_code
_entity_poly.pdbx_strand_id
1 'polypeptide(L)' 'MLISQPVDQIAHLVCERILTLASQAIEARGQFKFVLAGGTTPEKVYSLLAKSDAQWSKWFIYHGDERVLPVDHTD' A
#
# COMPACT_ATOMS: atom_id res chain seq x y z
N MET A 1 8.87 11.16 11.07
CA MET A 1 7.59 11.86 11.31
C MET A 1 7.48 12.96 10.27
N LEU A 2 6.60 12.81 9.27
CA LEU A 2 6.44 13.79 8.17
C LEU A 2 5.36 14.81 8.60
N ILE A 3 5.72 15.81 9.40
CA ILE A 3 4.78 16.86 9.82
C ILE A 3 5.17 18.15 9.09
N SER A 4 4.51 18.43 7.95
CA SER A 4 4.38 19.74 7.27
C SER A 4 4.19 19.65 5.74
N GLN A 5 4.29 18.47 5.13
CA GLN A 5 4.24 18.36 3.67
C GLN A 5 2.80 18.23 3.13
N PRO A 6 2.53 18.69 1.90
CA PRO A 6 1.25 18.44 1.22
C PRO A 6 0.95 16.94 1.13
N VAL A 7 -0.34 16.57 1.21
CA VAL A 7 -0.80 15.17 1.15
C VAL A 7 -0.24 14.45 -0.07
N ASP A 8 -0.17 15.14 -1.22
CA ASP A 8 0.36 14.61 -2.47
C ASP A 8 1.82 14.18 -2.35
N GLN A 9 2.64 15.02 -1.73
CA GLN A 9 4.06 14.74 -1.55
C GLN A 9 4.25 13.61 -0.54
N ILE A 10 3.45 13.58 0.53
CA ILE A 10 3.45 12.46 1.47
C ILE A 10 3.09 11.16 0.75
N ALA A 11 2.07 11.17 -0.10
CA ALA A 11 1.64 9.98 -0.83
C ALA A 11 2.73 9.42 -1.75
N HIS A 12 3.45 10.30 -2.47
CA HIS A 12 4.59 9.88 -3.30
C HIS A 12 5.74 9.32 -2.46
N LEU A 13 6.14 10.02 -1.39
CA LEU A 13 7.20 9.55 -0.49
C LEU A 13 6.88 8.19 0.13
N VAL A 14 5.62 7.99 0.54
CA VAL A 14 5.17 6.71 1.10
C VAL A 14 5.16 5.62 0.01
N CYS A 15 4.69 5.93 -1.20
CA CYS A 15 4.73 5.00 -2.33
C CYS A 15 6.16 4.53 -2.64
N GLU A 16 7.11 5.46 -2.80
CA GLU A 16 8.53 5.15 -3.03
C GLU A 16 9.13 4.31 -1.90
N ARG A 17 8.77 4.63 -0.65
CA ARG A 17 9.23 3.88 0.51
C ARG A 17 8.72 2.45 0.49
N ILE A 18 7.45 2.24 0.15
CA ILE A 18 6.85 0.89 0.04
C ILE A 18 7.54 0.10 -1.07
N LEU A 19 7.78 0.70 -2.24
CA LEU A 19 8.45 0.03 -3.35
C LEU A 19 9.90 -0.37 -3.01
N THR A 20 10.61 0.49 -2.30
CA THR A 20 11.96 0.18 -1.81
C THR A 20 11.94 -1.04 -0.87
N LEU A 21 11.02 -1.05 0.10
CA LEU A 21 10.86 -2.16 1.03
C LEU A 21 10.41 -3.45 0.33
N ALA A 22 9.57 -3.34 -0.71
CA ALA A 22 9.11 -4.46 -1.50
C ALA A 22 10.27 -5.13 -2.25
N SER A 23 11.09 -4.33 -2.94
CA SER A 23 12.28 -4.82 -3.64
C SER A 23 13.26 -5.51 -2.69
N GLN A 24 13.55 -4.90 -1.53
CA GLN A 24 14.43 -5.48 -0.51
C GLN A 24 13.88 -6.80 0.06
N ALA A 25 12.58 -6.87 0.32
CA ALA A 25 11.95 -8.08 0.84
C ALA A 25 11.95 -9.22 -0.19
N ILE A 26 11.68 -8.89 -1.46
CA ILE A 26 11.69 -9.84 -2.57
C ILE A 26 13.10 -10.36 -2.81
N GLU A 27 14.11 -9.51 -2.77
CA GLU A 27 15.51 -9.93 -2.89
C GLU A 27 15.90 -10.87 -1.74
N ALA A 28 15.56 -10.51 -0.51
CA ALA A 28 15.97 -11.28 0.67
C ALA A 28 15.18 -12.60 0.86
N ARG A 29 13.91 -12.65 0.46
CA ARG A 29 12.99 -13.75 0.82
C ARG A 29 12.12 -14.27 -0.33
N GLY A 30 12.26 -13.72 -1.53
CA GLY A 30 11.45 -14.07 -2.69
C GLY A 30 10.02 -13.53 -2.68
N GLN A 31 9.60 -12.82 -1.62
CA GLN A 31 8.23 -12.32 -1.47
C GLN A 31 8.15 -11.04 -0.62
N PHE A 32 7.16 -10.21 -0.92
CA PHE A 32 6.77 -9.05 -0.12
C PHE A 32 5.35 -9.23 0.41
N LYS A 33 5.16 -9.05 1.72
CA LYS A 33 3.85 -9.14 2.37
C LYS A 33 3.41 -7.74 2.77
N PHE A 34 2.21 -7.34 2.37
CA PHE A 34 1.70 -6.00 2.57
C PHE A 34 0.29 -6.04 3.16
N VAL A 35 0.08 -5.34 4.27
CA VAL A 35 -1.22 -5.27 4.95
C VAL A 35 -1.83 -3.90 4.67
N LEU A 36 -3.04 -3.90 4.08
CA LEU A 36 -3.79 -2.71 3.75
C LEU A 36 -4.57 -2.19 4.95
N ALA A 37 -4.71 -0.87 5.01
CA ALA A 37 -5.60 -0.16 5.89
C ALA A 37 -6.78 0.38 5.07
N GLY A 38 -7.97 0.41 5.67
CA GLY A 38 -9.13 1.07 5.07
C GLY A 38 -9.10 2.60 5.20
N GLY A 39 -10.18 3.23 4.75
CA GLY A 39 -10.35 4.69 4.77
C GLY A 39 -9.68 5.42 3.61
N THR A 40 -9.87 6.74 3.55
CA THR A 40 -9.45 7.59 2.42
C THR A 40 -7.99 8.05 2.49
N THR A 41 -7.37 8.00 3.67
CA THR A 41 -5.97 8.42 3.88
C THR A 41 -4.98 7.65 3.00
N PRO A 42 -5.02 6.30 2.93
CA PRO A 42 -4.08 5.55 2.09
C PRO A 42 -4.47 5.47 0.60
N GLU A 43 -5.69 5.87 0.22
CA GLU A 43 -6.24 5.69 -1.14
C GLU A 43 -5.32 6.24 -2.24
N LYS A 44 -4.74 7.43 -2.02
CA LYS A 44 -3.81 8.04 -2.98
C LYS A 44 -2.52 7.26 -3.12
N VAL A 45 -1.99 6.70 -2.02
CA VAL A 45 -0.81 5.83 -2.05
C VAL A 45 -1.11 4.56 -2.85
N TYR A 46 -2.28 3.94 -2.63
CA TYR A 46 -2.69 2.75 -3.36
C TYR A 46 -2.87 3.00 -4.86
N SER A 47 -3.43 4.16 -5.22
CA SER A 47 -3.55 4.59 -6.62
C SER A 47 -2.20 4.78 -7.30
N LEU A 48 -1.20 5.30 -6.58
CA LEU A 48 0.18 5.43 -7.09
C LEU A 48 0.86 4.07 -7.20
N LEU A 49 0.73 3.23 -6.18
CA LEU A 49 1.25 1.87 -6.18
C LEU A 49 0.69 1.06 -7.35
N ALA A 50 -0.62 1.07 -7.59
CA ALA A 50 -1.25 0.34 -8.69
C ALA A 50 -0.72 0.71 -10.09
N LYS A 51 -0.11 1.90 -10.24
CA LYS A 51 0.51 2.38 -11.48
C LYS A 51 2.03 2.18 -11.54
N SER A 52 2.64 1.75 -10.43
CA SER A 52 4.08 1.55 -10.35
C SER A 52 4.52 0.25 -11.01
N ASP A 53 5.76 0.24 -11.51
CA ASP A 53 6.41 -0.98 -11.96
C ASP A 53 6.97 -1.76 -10.76
N ALA A 54 6.30 -2.85 -10.41
CA ALA A 54 6.66 -3.72 -9.31
C ALA A 54 6.48 -5.18 -9.71
N GLN A 55 7.23 -6.08 -9.06
CA GLN A 55 7.12 -7.53 -9.25
C GLN A 55 5.86 -8.08 -8.57
N TRP A 56 4.67 -7.68 -9.02
CA TRP A 56 3.36 -7.96 -8.40
C TRP A 56 3.09 -9.44 -8.14
N SER A 57 3.64 -10.35 -8.95
CA SER A 57 3.54 -11.80 -8.75
C SER A 57 4.17 -12.30 -7.44
N LYS A 58 5.00 -11.47 -6.79
CA LYS A 58 5.66 -11.76 -5.51
C LYS A 58 5.06 -10.98 -4.34
N TRP A 59 4.00 -10.22 -4.58
CA TRP A 59 3.29 -9.47 -3.54
C TRP A 59 2.15 -10.31 -2.98
N PHE A 60 2.08 -10.35 -1.65
CA PHE A 60 1.00 -10.99 -0.91
C PHE A 60 0.30 -9.90 -0.10
N ILE A 61 -0.92 -9.55 -0.52
CA ILE A 61 -1.69 -8.44 0.02
C ILE A 61 -2.75 -8.99 0.96
N TYR A 62 -2.84 -8.40 2.15
CA TYR A 62 -3.77 -8.78 3.21
C TYR A 62 -4.55 -7.55 3.67
N HIS A 63 -5.76 -7.74 4.16
CA HIS A 63 -6.51 -6.69 4.85
C HIS A 63 -6.22 -6.78 6.36
N GLY A 64 -5.91 -5.66 7.01
CA GLY A 64 -5.54 -5.66 8.43
C GLY A 64 -6.74 -5.81 9.35
N ASP A 65 -7.77 -5.01 9.10
CA ASP A 65 -9.07 -4.99 9.79
C ASP A 65 -10.15 -4.83 8.72
N GLU A 66 -11.24 -5.57 8.85
CA GLU A 66 -12.34 -5.58 7.88
C GLU A 66 -13.67 -5.58 8.61
N ARG A 67 -14.66 -4.90 8.03
CA ARG A 67 -16.01 -4.85 8.58
C ARG A 67 -16.79 -6.06 8.10
N VAL A 68 -17.45 -6.75 9.03
CA VAL A 68 -18.36 -7.86 8.70
C VAL A 68 -19.68 -7.26 8.21
N LEU A 69 -19.71 -6.86 6.96
CA LEU A 69 -20.87 -6.30 6.28
C LEU A 69 -21.30 -7.21 5.12
N PRO A 70 -22.58 -7.15 4.70
CA PRO A 70 -23.02 -7.75 3.44
C PRO A 70 -22.15 -7.28 2.26
N VAL A 71 -21.96 -8.14 1.26
CA VAL A 71 -21.13 -7.86 0.08
C VAL A 71 -21.62 -6.63 -0.70
N ASP A 72 -22.90 -6.30 -0.59
CA ASP A 72 -23.57 -5.18 -1.23
C ASP A 72 -23.63 -3.90 -0.35
N HIS A 73 -22.97 -3.89 0.81
CA HIS A 73 -22.95 -2.71 1.66
C HIS A 73 -22.04 -1.61 1.09
N THR A 74 -22.55 -0.38 1.02
CA THR A 74 -21.92 0.80 0.40
C THR A 74 -20.90 1.53 1.28
N ASP A 75 -20.29 0.84 2.26
CA ASP A 75 -19.30 1.48 3.15
C ASP A 75 -18.05 1.95 2.38
#